data_AF-A0A098EMB1-F1
#
_entry.id   AF-A0A098EMB1-F1
#
_cell.length_a   1.000
_cell.length_b   1.000
_cell.length_c   1.000
_cell.angle_alpha   90.00
_cell.angle_beta   90.00
_cell.angle_gamma   90.00
#
_symmetry.space_group_name_H-M   'P 1'
#
loop_
_entity.id
_entity.type
_entity.pdbx_description
1 polymer ?
#
loop_
_entity_poly.entity_id
_entity_poly.type
_entity_poly.pdbx_seq_one_letter_code
_entity_poly.pdbx_strand_id
1 'polypeptide(L)'
;MKQFWKLNAVSMLYALMIAIPVELMLNVYRISRVGNMEIGTVNSLTGIILLLEMTLGTLLFYKLIQKWLGRKNSNYWTVILWLPYFVLYLYGFATLFPISYGGDMPNPASGLMIIAGLFVYPFYILILTSAALPIDYGKKDEADSLLN
;
A
#
# COMPACT_ATOMS: atom_id res chain seq x y z
N MET A 1 -23.63 -3.13 6.69
CA MET A 1 -23.04 -4.23 5.87
C MET A 1 -22.24 -3.73 4.66
N LYS A 2 -22.78 -2.91 3.74
CA LYS A 2 -22.03 -2.45 2.56
C LYS A 2 -20.69 -1.74 2.89
N GLN A 3 -20.64 -0.94 3.96
CA GLN A 3 -19.42 -0.24 4.36
C GLN A 3 -18.31 -1.21 4.80
N PHE A 4 -18.66 -2.26 5.56
CA PHE A 4 -17.70 -3.23 6.07
C PHE A 4 -16.95 -3.91 4.91
N TRP A 5 -17.67 -4.37 3.89
CA TRP A 5 -17.06 -4.98 2.70
C TRP A 5 -16.18 -4.00 1.92
N LYS A 6 -16.63 -2.76 1.74
CA LYS A 6 -15.83 -1.73 1.05
C LYS A 6 -14.54 -1.40 1.80
N LEU A 7 -14.61 -1.31 3.13
CA LEU A 7 -13.46 -1.02 3.98
C LEU A 7 -12.41 -2.14 3.85
N ASN A 8 -12.85 -3.40 3.98
CA ASN A 8 -11.97 -4.56 3.82
C ASN A 8 -11.38 -4.66 2.40
N ALA A 9 -12.18 -4.38 1.37
CA ALA A 9 -11.68 -4.35 0.00
C ALA A 9 -10.57 -3.28 -0.19
N VAL A 10 -10.76 -2.08 0.35
CA VAL A 10 -9.74 -1.02 0.30
C VAL A 10 -8.50 -1.40 1.10
N SER A 11 -8.66 -1.99 2.29
CA SER A 11 -7.54 -2.49 3.11
C SER A 11 -6.75 -3.59 2.43
N MET A 12 -7.43 -4.51 1.74
CA MET A 12 -6.80 -5.55 0.94
C MET A 12 -6.00 -4.95 -0.22
N LEU A 13 -6.52 -3.93 -0.89
CA LEU A 13 -5.78 -3.23 -1.93
C LEU A 13 -4.56 -2.48 -1.37
N TYR A 14 -4.67 -1.85 -0.19
CA TYR A 14 -3.52 -1.21 0.46
C TYR A 14 -2.44 -2.24 0.76
N ALA A 15 -2.83 -3.39 1.33
CA ALA A 15 -1.91 -4.48 1.56
C ALA A 15 -1.20 -4.95 0.29
N LEU A 16 -1.93 -5.05 -0.83
CA LEU A 16 -1.35 -5.42 -2.12
C LEU A 16 -0.33 -4.39 -2.61
N MET A 17 -0.64 -3.10 -2.45
CA MET A 17 0.21 -1.98 -2.87
C MET A 17 1.60 -1.98 -2.22
N ILE A 18 1.72 -2.47 -0.97
CA ILE A 18 3.02 -2.64 -0.31
C ILE A 18 3.59 -4.06 -0.45
N ALA A 19 2.74 -5.08 -0.64
CA ALA A 19 3.19 -6.45 -0.88
C ALA A 19 3.96 -6.60 -2.19
N ILE A 20 3.51 -5.98 -3.28
CA ILE A 20 4.18 -6.04 -4.59
C ILE A 20 5.65 -5.58 -4.51
N PRO A 21 5.96 -4.36 -4.02
CA PRO A 21 7.35 -3.92 -3.96
C PRO A 21 8.17 -4.73 -2.96
N VAL A 22 7.59 -5.14 -1.83
CA VAL A 22 8.27 -6.01 -0.86
C VAL A 22 8.66 -7.34 -1.52
N GLU A 23 7.75 -8.00 -2.23
CA GLU A 23 8.05 -9.26 -2.91
C GLU A 23 9.07 -9.08 -4.03
N LEU A 24 9.00 -8.00 -4.80
CA LEU A 24 10.03 -7.70 -5.81
C LEU A 24 11.41 -7.55 -5.16
N MET A 25 11.51 -6.82 -4.04
CA MET A 25 12.76 -6.63 -3.30
C MET A 25 13.29 -7.93 -2.69
N LEU A 26 12.40 -8.79 -2.17
CA LEU A 26 12.77 -10.08 -1.58
C LEU A 26 13.20 -11.10 -2.64
N ASN A 27 12.78 -10.93 -3.89
CA ASN A 27 13.00 -11.90 -4.96
C ASN A 27 13.90 -11.39 -6.09
N VAL A 28 14.63 -10.27 -5.92
CA VAL A 28 15.53 -9.71 -6.96
C VAL A 28 16.48 -10.78 -7.54
N TYR A 29 17.13 -11.56 -6.67
CA TYR A 29 18.07 -12.60 -7.10
C TYR A 29 17.39 -13.74 -7.87
N ARG A 30 16.18 -14.14 -7.44
CA ARG A 30 15.40 -15.16 -8.14
C ARG A 30 14.97 -14.69 -9.52
N ILE A 31 14.47 -13.46 -9.60
CA ILE A 31 14.03 -12.86 -10.87
C ILE A 31 15.23 -12.76 -11.82
N SER A 32 16.38 -12.31 -11.33
CA SER A 32 17.62 -12.29 -12.11
C SER A 32 18.02 -13.68 -12.61
N ARG A 33 18.01 -14.69 -11.73
CA ARG A 33 18.39 -16.08 -12.06
C ARG A 33 17.44 -16.74 -13.06
N VAL A 34 16.13 -16.66 -12.82
CA VAL A 34 15.11 -17.33 -13.66
C VAL A 34 14.89 -16.57 -14.97
N GLY A 35 14.91 -15.24 -14.92
CA GLY A 35 14.77 -14.39 -16.10
C GLY A 35 16.05 -14.22 -16.92
N ASN A 36 17.19 -14.74 -16.43
CA ASN A 36 18.51 -14.50 -16.99
C ASN A 36 18.80 -13.00 -17.23
N MET A 37 18.37 -12.17 -16.27
CA MET A 37 18.51 -10.72 -16.30
C MET A 37 19.65 -10.30 -15.40
N GLU A 38 20.38 -9.25 -15.77
CA GLU A 38 21.37 -8.65 -14.87
C GLU A 38 20.68 -8.13 -13.60
N ILE A 39 21.29 -8.38 -12.44
CA ILE A 39 20.76 -7.93 -11.13
C ILE A 39 20.55 -6.42 -11.12
N GLY A 40 21.45 -5.64 -11.76
CA GLY A 40 21.31 -4.20 -11.91
C GLY A 40 20.00 -3.81 -12.60
N THR A 41 19.66 -4.49 -13.71
CA THR A 41 18.40 -4.27 -14.43
C THR A 41 17.19 -4.59 -13.56
N VAL A 42 17.20 -5.73 -12.84
CA VAL A 42 16.07 -6.12 -11.97
C VAL A 42 15.87 -5.11 -10.85
N ASN A 43 16.95 -4.60 -10.26
CA ASN A 43 16.88 -3.54 -9.25
C ASN A 43 16.29 -2.24 -9.82
N SER A 44 16.73 -1.81 -11.00
CA SER A 44 16.18 -0.63 -11.66
C SER A 44 14.70 -0.78 -11.97
N LEU A 45 14.28 -1.95 -12.48
CA LEU A 45 12.87 -2.24 -12.74
C LEU A 45 12.05 -2.26 -11.45
N THR A 46 12.58 -2.85 -10.38
CA THR A 46 11.94 -2.84 -9.06
C THR A 46 11.71 -1.41 -8.56
N GLY A 47 12.72 -0.55 -8.69
CA GLY A 47 12.60 0.87 -8.34
C GLY A 47 11.58 1.62 -9.19
N ILE A 48 11.55 1.39 -10.51
CA ILE A 48 10.58 1.99 -11.43
C ILE A 48 9.15 1.54 -11.07
N ILE A 49 8.94 0.24 -10.84
CA ILE A 49 7.65 -0.31 -10.45
C ILE A 49 7.19 0.31 -9.13
N LEU A 50 8.07 0.38 -8.14
CA LEU A 50 7.76 1.02 -6.86
C LEU A 50 7.34 2.48 -7.03
N LEU A 51 8.03 3.28 -7.85
CA LEU A 51 7.67 4.68 -8.09
C LEU A 51 6.32 4.83 -8.82
N LEU A 52 6.10 4.00 -9.84
CA LEU A 52 4.85 3.99 -10.61
C LEU A 52 3.68 3.55 -9.73
N GLU A 53 3.85 2.48 -8.98
CA GLU A 53 2.83 1.94 -8.07
C GLU A 53 2.51 2.94 -6.96
N MET A 54 3.50 3.55 -6.33
CA MET A 54 3.28 4.57 -5.32
C MET A 54 2.51 5.77 -5.89
N THR A 55 2.85 6.21 -7.10
CA THR A 55 2.20 7.37 -7.74
C THR A 55 0.77 7.04 -8.19
N LEU A 56 0.60 6.01 -9.01
CA LEU A 56 -0.70 5.60 -9.56
C LEU A 56 -1.62 5.06 -8.45
N GLY A 57 -1.05 4.31 -7.52
CA GLY A 57 -1.74 3.80 -6.33
C GLY A 57 -2.29 4.94 -5.48
N THR A 58 -1.48 5.97 -5.18
CA THR A 58 -1.96 7.14 -4.42
C THR A 58 -3.15 7.82 -5.10
N LEU A 59 -3.07 8.05 -6.41
CA LEU A 59 -4.17 8.66 -7.19
C LEU A 59 -5.42 7.77 -7.19
N LEU A 60 -5.23 6.46 -7.32
CA LEU A 60 -6.30 5.47 -7.28
C LEU A 60 -6.99 5.46 -5.91
N PHE A 61 -6.23 5.36 -4.81
CA PHE A 61 -6.74 5.33 -3.45
C PHE A 61 -7.45 6.63 -3.06
N TYR A 62 -6.90 7.79 -3.46
CA TYR A 62 -7.57 9.06 -3.26
C TYR A 62 -9.00 9.04 -3.83
N LYS A 63 -9.14 8.59 -5.08
CA LYS A 63 -10.46 8.45 -5.74
C LYS A 63 -11.32 7.37 -5.11
N LEU A 64 -10.74 6.24 -4.70
CA LEU A 64 -11.45 5.13 -4.05
C LEU A 64 -12.04 5.56 -2.71
N ILE A 65 -11.30 6.30 -1.89
CA ILE A 65 -11.78 6.79 -0.60
C ILE A 65 -12.97 7.74 -0.82
N GLN A 66 -12.81 8.72 -1.72
CA GLN A 66 -13.88 9.68 -2.03
C GLN A 66 -15.14 9.01 -2.58
N LYS A 67 -14.99 8.08 -3.52
CA LYS A 67 -16.12 7.47 -4.23
C LYS A 67 -16.76 6.31 -3.46
N TRP A 68 -15.96 5.46 -2.82
CA TRP A 68 -16.47 4.22 -2.22
C TRP A 68 -16.74 4.38 -0.73
N LEU A 69 -15.78 4.94 0.01
CA LEU A 69 -15.83 4.99 1.47
C LEU A 69 -16.61 6.21 2.00
N GLY A 70 -16.59 7.32 1.25
CA GLY A 70 -17.32 8.55 1.59
C GLY A 70 -16.77 9.24 2.84
N ARG A 71 -17.49 10.23 3.38
CA ARG A 71 -17.09 10.99 4.58
C ARG A 71 -17.43 10.25 5.88
N LYS A 72 -16.58 9.32 6.32
CA LYS A 72 -16.81 8.57 7.56
C LYS A 72 -15.53 8.34 8.34
N ASN A 73 -15.58 8.58 9.65
CA ASN A 73 -14.47 8.30 10.57
C ASN A 73 -14.08 6.82 10.58
N SER A 74 -15.02 5.92 10.23
CA SER A 74 -14.71 4.50 10.08
C SER A 74 -13.65 4.19 9.01
N ASN A 75 -13.35 5.13 8.10
CA ASN A 75 -12.37 4.90 7.06
C ASN A 75 -10.95 4.77 7.63
N TYR A 76 -10.67 5.40 8.77
CA TYR A 76 -9.35 5.31 9.42
C TYR A 76 -8.99 3.90 9.90
N TRP A 77 -9.96 2.98 9.98
CA TRP A 77 -9.68 1.56 10.22
C TRP A 77 -8.79 0.93 9.15
N THR A 78 -8.72 1.50 7.94
CA THR A 78 -7.81 1.02 6.89
C THR A 78 -6.34 1.09 7.31
N VAL A 79 -5.97 1.99 8.22
CA VAL A 79 -4.61 2.16 8.77
C VAL A 79 -4.13 0.92 9.53
N ILE A 80 -5.06 0.11 10.05
CA ILE A 80 -4.74 -1.11 10.80
C ILE A 80 -5.09 -2.35 9.96
N LEU A 81 -6.23 -2.30 9.27
CA LEU A 81 -6.78 -3.46 8.55
C LEU A 81 -5.93 -3.91 7.36
N TRP A 82 -5.03 -3.09 6.81
CA TRP A 82 -4.13 -3.55 5.74
C TRP A 82 -3.17 -4.65 6.24
N LEU A 83 -2.73 -4.59 7.49
CA LEU A 83 -1.69 -5.48 8.02
C LEU A 83 -2.07 -6.97 7.96
N PRO A 84 -3.26 -7.43 8.39
CA PRO A 84 -3.63 -8.84 8.26
C PRO A 84 -3.66 -9.31 6.80
N TYR A 85 -4.12 -8.47 5.87
CA TYR A 85 -4.08 -8.81 4.44
C TYR A 85 -2.66 -8.87 3.90
N PHE A 86 -1.77 -8.00 4.38
CA PHE A 86 -0.36 -8.01 3.98
C PHE A 86 0.32 -9.30 4.43
N VAL A 87 0.09 -9.72 5.68
CA VAL A 87 0.57 -11.01 6.19
C VAL A 87 0.02 -12.17 5.35
N LEU A 88 -1.25 -12.14 4.97
CA LEU A 88 -1.85 -13.16 4.10
C LEU A 88 -1.19 -13.19 2.71
N TYR A 89 -0.85 -12.03 2.13
CA TYR A 89 -0.14 -11.99 0.86
C TYR A 89 1.26 -12.56 0.95
N LEU A 90 2.05 -12.16 1.96
CA LEU A 90 3.40 -12.71 2.15
C LEU A 90 3.36 -14.22 2.41
N TYR A 91 2.44 -14.67 3.27
CA TYR A 91 2.28 -16.09 3.55
C TYR A 91 1.84 -16.87 2.30
N GLY A 92 0.87 -16.34 1.56
CA GLY A 92 0.43 -16.93 0.29
C GLY A 92 1.56 -17.01 -0.74
N PHE A 93 2.36 -15.95 -0.87
CA PHE A 93 3.48 -15.94 -1.80
C PHE A 93 4.60 -16.90 -1.37
N ALA A 94 4.99 -16.89 -0.10
CA ALA A 94 6.02 -17.78 0.44
C ALA A 94 5.61 -19.26 0.36
N THR A 95 4.33 -19.58 0.47
CA THR A 95 3.81 -20.95 0.33
C THR A 95 3.73 -21.40 -1.12
N LEU A 96 3.31 -20.52 -2.03
CA LEU A 96 3.23 -20.84 -3.47
C LEU A 96 4.59 -20.83 -4.17
N PHE A 97 5.53 -19.99 -3.70
CA PHE A 97 6.84 -19.76 -4.31
C PHE A 97 7.99 -19.83 -3.29
N PRO A 98 8.19 -20.98 -2.62
CA PRO A 98 9.20 -21.11 -1.57
C PRO A 98 10.62 -20.88 -2.08
N ILE A 99 11.48 -20.27 -1.24
CA ILE A 99 12.92 -20.15 -1.50
C ILE A 99 13.58 -21.52 -1.30
N SER A 100 13.92 -22.18 -2.41
CA SER A 100 14.63 -23.47 -2.43
C SER A 100 16.13 -23.35 -2.73
N TYR A 101 16.56 -22.24 -3.34
CA TYR A 101 17.96 -21.98 -3.67
C TYR A 101 18.53 -20.92 -2.72
N GLY A 102 19.57 -21.29 -1.96
CA GLY A 102 20.17 -20.40 -0.95
C GLY A 102 20.75 -19.10 -1.51
N GLY A 103 21.13 -19.08 -2.79
CA GLY A 103 21.57 -17.85 -3.47
C GLY A 103 20.45 -16.87 -3.81
N ASP A 104 19.18 -17.25 -3.62
CA ASP A 104 18.05 -16.33 -3.78
C ASP A 104 17.75 -15.54 -2.49
N MET A 105 18.49 -15.79 -1.40
CA MET A 105 18.26 -15.12 -0.12
C MET A 105 18.45 -13.60 -0.25
N PRO A 106 17.49 -12.78 0.21
CA PRO A 106 17.60 -11.33 0.13
C PRO A 106 18.74 -10.84 1.03
N ASN A 107 19.40 -9.76 0.60
CA ASN A 107 20.44 -9.15 1.38
C ASN A 107 19.88 -8.41 2.62
N PRO A 108 20.67 -8.19 3.68
CA PRO A 108 20.21 -7.49 4.89
C PRO A 108 19.70 -6.07 4.65
N ALA A 109 20.24 -5.36 3.64
CA ALA A 109 19.81 -4.00 3.33
C ALA A 109 18.36 -3.95 2.82
N SER A 110 17.93 -4.93 2.01
CA SER A 110 16.53 -5.08 1.61
C SER A 110 15.62 -5.26 2.82
N GLY A 111 16.04 -6.06 3.80
CA GLY A 111 15.29 -6.24 5.05
C GLY A 111 15.12 -4.92 5.83
N LEU A 112 16.18 -4.12 5.95
CA LEU A 112 16.11 -2.80 6.59
C LEU A 112 15.17 -1.83 5.85
N MET A 113 15.23 -1.80 4.52
CA MET A 113 14.33 -0.97 3.70
C MET A 113 12.87 -1.38 3.88
N ILE A 114 12.59 -2.69 3.92
CA ILE A 114 11.24 -3.21 4.13
C ILE A 114 10.72 -2.80 5.52
N ILE A 115 11.54 -2.95 6.57
CA ILE A 115 11.16 -2.53 7.93
C ILE A 115 10.84 -1.03 7.98
N ALA A 116 11.71 -0.20 7.39
CA ALA A 116 11.49 1.24 7.32
C ALA A 116 10.21 1.57 6.54
N GLY A 117 9.98 0.92 5.40
CA GLY A 117 8.77 1.07 4.59
C GLY A 117 7.50 0.70 5.36
N LEU A 118 7.49 -0.45 6.03
CA LEU A 118 6.36 -0.90 6.85
C LEU A 118 6.08 0.02 8.03
N PHE A 119 7.12 0.63 8.61
CA PHE A 119 6.96 1.62 9.68
C PHE A 119 6.31 2.92 9.17
N VAL A 120 6.70 3.40 7.99
CA VAL A 120 6.16 4.62 7.37
C VAL A 120 4.75 4.42 6.79
N TYR A 121 4.45 3.21 6.32
CA TYR A 121 3.22 2.90 5.60
C TYR A 121 1.89 3.25 6.30
N PRO A 122 1.68 2.97 7.60
CA PRO A 122 0.45 3.37 8.29
C PRO A 122 0.27 4.90 8.33
N PHE A 123 1.37 5.67 8.42
CA PHE A 123 1.32 7.14 8.34
C PHE A 123 0.94 7.62 6.93
N TYR A 124 1.45 6.95 5.89
CA TYR A 124 1.03 7.21 4.51
C TYR A 124 -0.49 7.00 4.33
N ILE A 125 -1.04 5.87 4.80
CA ILE A 125 -2.49 5.60 4.74
C ILE A 125 -3.27 6.67 5.51
N LEU A 126 -2.80 7.04 6.70
CA LEU A 126 -3.43 8.05 7.54
C LEU A 126 -3.49 9.42 6.84
N ILE A 127 -2.37 9.87 6.28
CA ILE A 127 -2.28 11.15 5.54
C ILE A 127 -3.21 11.11 4.33
N LEU A 128 -3.16 10.03 3.54
CA LEU A 128 -3.98 9.91 2.34
C LEU A 128 -5.48 9.87 2.67
N THR A 129 -5.87 9.15 3.72
CA THR A 129 -7.26 9.09 4.19
C THR A 129 -7.74 10.45 4.66
N SER A 130 -6.92 11.17 5.42
CA SER A 130 -7.23 12.53 5.87
C SER A 130 -7.30 13.53 4.71
N ALA A 131 -6.42 13.44 3.73
CA ALA A 131 -6.40 14.33 2.57
C ALA A 131 -7.57 14.07 1.60
N ALA A 132 -8.00 12.81 1.48
CA ALA A 132 -9.12 12.43 0.62
C ALA A 132 -10.48 12.78 1.23
N LEU A 133 -10.56 12.81 2.57
CA LEU A 133 -11.71 13.32 3.29
C LEU A 133 -11.69 14.86 3.24
N PRO A 134 -12.70 15.52 2.63
CA PRO A 134 -12.72 16.98 2.62
C PRO A 134 -12.76 17.52 4.05
N ILE A 135 -11.91 18.53 4.30
CA ILE A 135 -11.89 19.31 5.53
C ILE A 135 -13.28 19.93 5.69
N ASP A 136 -13.93 19.65 6.81
CA ASP A 136 -15.20 20.25 7.17
C ASP A 136 -14.98 21.75 7.42
N TYR A 137 -15.26 22.58 6.43
CA TYR A 137 -15.44 24.02 6.66
C TYR A 137 -16.81 24.22 7.31
N GLY A 138 -16.97 23.74 8.54
CA GLY A 138 -18.19 23.86 9.35
C GLY A 138 -18.51 25.30 9.79
N LYS A 139 -18.34 26.29 8.91
CA LYS A 139 -18.59 27.73 9.17
C LYS A 139 -19.10 28.52 7.96
N LYS A 140 -19.22 27.93 6.76
CA LYS A 140 -19.76 28.69 5.63
C LYS A 140 -21.29 28.85 5.72
N ASP A 141 -21.98 27.84 6.23
CA ASP A 141 -23.44 27.86 6.35
C ASP A 141 -23.92 28.71 7.55
N GLU A 142 -23.11 28.82 8.61
CA GLU A 142 -23.41 29.68 9.77
C GLU A 142 -23.25 31.17 9.41
N ALA A 143 -22.24 31.52 8.59
CA ALA A 143 -22.03 32.89 8.11
C ALA A 143 -23.16 33.35 7.16
N ASP A 144 -23.66 32.47 6.30
CA ASP A 144 -24.78 32.79 5.39
C ASP A 144 -26.14 32.84 6.14
N SER A 145 -26.26 32.17 7.29
CA SER A 145 -27.43 32.27 8.18
C SER A 145 -27.45 33.53 9.06
N LEU A 146 -26.28 34.14 9.28
CA LEU A 146 -26.13 35.39 10.05
C LEU A 146 -26.24 36.65 9.16
N LEU A 147 -26.33 36.45 7.83
CA LEU A 147 -26.45 37.50 6.82
C LEU A 147 -27.85 37.57 6.18
N ASN A 148 -28.82 36.77 6.65
CA ASN A 148 -30.23 36.81 6.26
C ASN A 148 -31.15 37.16 7.45
#